data_AF-A0A3E0N355-F1
#
_entry.id   AF-A0A3E0N355-F1
#
_cell.length_a   1.000
_cell.length_b   1.000
_cell.length_c   1.000
_cell.angle_alpha   90.00
_cell.angle_beta   90.00
_cell.angle_gamma   90.00
#
_symmetry.space_group_name_H-M   'P 1'
#
loop_
_entity.id
_entity.type
_entity.pdbx_description
1 polymer ?
#
loop_
_entity_poly.entity_id
_entity_poly.type
_entity_poly.pdbx_seq_one_letter_code
_entity_poly.pdbx_strand_id
1 'polypeptide(L)'
;MNHLYDRERDGFAGDTIVRSMRLLLLIHLAAGHLVRHVTWANDLSQSWRAVTMGTALAVCVATFRTRWQRVALLIALPLQVYQVYEKFPAVANHLWVETLLLLALLLVAEGDDDNVLYRQFACWLAVIVFFYSGLQKFWYGTYFDGQYLATKIALFEHYRVFFAWFVPAEDIARLQSYAPLYAGAGPFRIESLSYLVVVNLVWITEIVAALLLLFRRTRFWGLVFGLLVILGIELVAREVFFGVLYVAVCLAFLRRDGVRWLIPVATALYVYLILTTIEAFDWLPTPVFYP
;
A
#
# COMPACT_ATOMS: atom_id res chain seq x y z
N MET A 1 -28.99 -18.54 -21.51
CA MET A 1 -29.69 -18.63 -20.21
C MET A 1 -28.77 -18.68 -18.98
N ASN A 2 -27.52 -19.17 -19.07
CA ASN A 2 -26.61 -19.19 -17.90
C ASN A 2 -26.04 -17.81 -17.47
N HIS A 3 -26.08 -16.78 -18.32
CA HIS A 3 -25.50 -15.47 -18.00
C HIS A 3 -26.36 -14.58 -17.06
N LEU A 4 -27.66 -14.86 -16.93
CA LEU A 4 -28.56 -14.11 -16.05
C LEU A 4 -28.57 -14.68 -14.63
N TYR A 5 -28.44 -16.01 -14.48
CA TYR A 5 -28.35 -16.68 -13.17
C TYR A 5 -27.03 -16.38 -12.44
N ASP A 6 -25.94 -16.12 -13.17
CA ASP A 6 -24.68 -15.66 -12.57
C ASP A 6 -24.79 -14.24 -11.99
N ARG A 7 -25.64 -13.36 -12.56
CA ARG A 7 -25.81 -11.98 -12.08
C ARG A 7 -26.50 -11.88 -10.72
N GLU A 8 -27.54 -12.68 -10.48
CA GLU A 8 -28.26 -12.67 -9.20
C GLU A 8 -27.42 -13.26 -8.05
N ARG A 9 -26.60 -14.29 -8.31
CA ARG A 9 -25.62 -14.80 -7.33
C ARG A 9 -24.47 -13.84 -7.09
N ASP A 10 -24.07 -13.07 -8.10
CA ASP A 10 -22.99 -12.09 -8.00
C ASP A 10 -23.41 -10.83 -7.22
N GLY A 11 -24.69 -10.44 -7.24
CA GLY A 11 -25.21 -9.27 -6.52
C GLY A 11 -24.94 -9.34 -5.00
N PHE A 12 -25.41 -10.41 -4.36
CA PHE A 12 -25.23 -10.61 -2.90
C PHE A 12 -23.76 -10.80 -2.49
N ALA A 13 -22.92 -11.32 -3.41
CA ALA A 13 -21.49 -11.44 -3.20
C ALA A 13 -20.77 -10.09 -3.30
N GLY A 14 -21.23 -9.20 -4.17
CA GLY A 14 -20.69 -7.85 -4.37
C GLY A 14 -20.72 -7.01 -3.10
N ASP A 15 -21.84 -7.04 -2.38
CA ASP A 15 -22.02 -6.26 -1.15
C ASP A 15 -21.04 -6.64 -0.06
N THR A 16 -20.77 -7.94 0.10
CA THR A 16 -19.83 -8.43 1.12
C THR A 16 -18.41 -7.92 0.80
N ILE A 17 -17.99 -8.00 -0.46
CA ILE A 17 -16.65 -7.56 -0.88
C ILE A 17 -16.49 -6.05 -0.63
N VAL A 18 -17.44 -5.25 -1.11
CA VAL A 18 -17.39 -3.79 -0.98
C VAL A 18 -17.43 -3.36 0.48
N ARG A 19 -18.27 -4.00 1.30
CA ARG A 19 -18.32 -3.75 2.74
C ARG A 19 -16.99 -4.05 3.42
N SER A 20 -16.35 -5.16 3.08
CA SER A 20 -15.03 -5.51 3.61
C SER A 20 -13.93 -4.55 3.17
N MET A 21 -13.94 -4.12 1.90
CA MET A 21 -13.02 -3.10 1.41
C MET A 21 -13.19 -1.77 2.13
N ARG A 22 -14.45 -1.32 2.31
CA ARG A 22 -14.79 -0.12 3.09
C ARG A 22 -14.24 -0.22 4.51
N LEU A 23 -14.51 -1.33 5.18
CA LEU A 23 -14.06 -1.58 6.54
C LEU A 23 -12.53 -1.53 6.65
N LEU A 24 -11.83 -2.26 5.77
CA LEU A 24 -10.36 -2.29 5.76
C LEU A 24 -9.76 -0.92 5.44
N LEU A 25 -10.32 -0.17 4.50
CA LEU A 25 -9.84 1.18 4.19
C LEU A 25 -10.02 2.14 5.38
N LEU A 26 -11.16 2.12 6.04
CA LEU A 26 -11.41 2.99 7.20
C LEU A 26 -10.51 2.61 8.38
N ILE A 27 -10.35 1.32 8.67
CA ILE A 27 -9.40 0.81 9.67
C ILE A 27 -7.98 1.25 9.30
N HIS A 28 -7.61 1.12 8.03
CA HIS A 28 -6.31 1.50 7.50
C HIS A 28 -6.00 2.99 7.73
N LEU A 29 -6.95 3.86 7.39
CA LEU A 29 -6.82 5.30 7.58
C LEU A 29 -6.73 5.67 9.06
N ALA A 30 -7.59 5.09 9.90
CA ALA A 30 -7.58 5.36 11.33
C ALA A 30 -6.24 5.01 11.97
N ALA A 31 -5.73 3.81 11.68
CA ALA A 31 -4.43 3.37 12.18
C ALA A 31 -3.26 4.15 11.54
N GLY A 32 -3.34 4.49 10.25
CA GLY A 32 -2.34 5.33 9.58
C GLY A 32 -2.25 6.74 10.16
N HIS A 33 -3.38 7.35 10.54
CA HIS A 33 -3.39 8.63 11.24
C HIS A 33 -2.88 8.50 12.68
N LEU A 34 -3.23 7.41 13.38
CA LEU A 34 -2.77 7.16 14.75
C LEU A 34 -1.25 6.95 14.80
N VAL A 35 -0.69 6.11 13.93
CA VAL A 35 0.76 5.86 13.90
C VAL A 35 1.51 7.13 13.52
N ARG A 36 1.06 7.86 12.47
CA ARG A 36 1.68 9.14 12.10
C ARG A 36 1.64 10.15 13.24
N HIS A 37 0.56 10.18 14.01
CA HIS A 37 0.47 10.99 15.21
C HIS A 37 1.52 10.59 16.26
N VAL A 38 1.67 9.30 16.55
CA VAL A 38 2.67 8.81 17.52
C VAL A 38 4.08 9.15 17.06
N THR A 39 4.41 8.88 15.80
CA THR A 39 5.76 9.12 15.25
C THR A 39 6.10 10.60 15.11
N TRP A 40 5.13 11.46 14.83
CA TRP A 40 5.32 12.90 14.69
C TRP A 40 4.96 13.69 15.95
N ALA A 41 4.58 12.99 17.03
CA ALA A 41 4.18 13.64 18.27
C ALA A 41 5.27 14.59 18.75
N ASN A 42 6.55 14.29 18.57
CA ASN A 42 7.61 15.15 19.09
C ASN A 42 7.75 16.50 18.35
N ASP A 43 7.33 16.59 17.08
CA ASP A 43 7.53 17.78 16.23
C ASP A 43 6.24 18.56 15.93
N LEU A 44 5.07 17.95 16.13
CA LEU A 44 3.78 18.60 15.88
C LEU A 44 3.32 19.47 17.05
N SER A 45 2.76 20.64 16.72
CA SER A 45 2.02 21.46 17.68
C SER A 45 0.81 20.69 18.23
N GLN A 46 0.41 21.01 19.47
CA GLN A 46 -0.71 20.34 20.16
C GLN A 46 -2.03 20.38 19.37
N SER A 47 -2.25 21.39 18.52
CA SER A 47 -3.45 21.49 17.69
C SER A 47 -3.51 20.44 16.58
N TRP A 48 -2.39 20.15 15.91
CA TRP A 48 -2.32 19.08 14.90
C TRP A 48 -2.50 17.68 15.49
N ARG A 49 -2.02 17.51 16.73
CA ARG A 49 -2.22 16.29 17.51
C ARG A 49 -3.71 16.01 17.76
N ALA A 50 -4.46 17.02 18.21
CA ALA A 50 -5.90 16.88 18.47
C ALA A 50 -6.71 16.62 17.19
N VAL A 51 -6.36 17.26 16.08
CA VAL A 51 -7.03 17.06 14.78
C VAL A 51 -6.81 15.64 14.24
N THR A 52 -5.59 15.13 14.28
CA THR A 52 -5.26 13.77 13.81
C THR A 52 -5.90 12.67 14.67
N MET A 53 -5.86 12.80 16.00
CA MET A 53 -6.57 11.89 16.91
C MET A 53 -8.08 11.97 16.77
N GLY A 54 -8.64 13.19 16.68
CA GLY A 54 -10.07 13.40 16.47
C GLY A 54 -10.57 12.78 15.16
N THR A 55 -9.74 12.82 14.12
CA THR A 55 -10.02 12.20 12.82
C THR A 55 -9.93 10.69 12.87
N ALA A 56 -8.86 10.15 13.47
CA ALA A 56 -8.72 8.71 13.68
C ALA A 56 -9.91 8.16 14.46
N LEU A 57 -10.34 8.87 15.51
CA LEU A 57 -11.51 8.52 16.31
C LEU A 57 -12.82 8.64 15.51
N ALA A 58 -13.02 9.70 14.73
CA ALA A 58 -14.20 9.88 13.89
C ALA A 58 -14.30 8.79 12.80
N VAL A 59 -13.18 8.44 12.17
CA VAL A 59 -13.08 7.34 11.20
C VAL A 59 -13.39 6.01 11.90
N CYS A 60 -12.80 5.74 13.07
CA CYS A 60 -13.12 4.57 13.90
C CYS A 60 -14.61 4.48 14.25
N VAL A 61 -15.25 5.58 14.65
CA VAL A 61 -16.68 5.61 14.97
C VAL A 61 -17.54 5.32 13.74
N ALA A 62 -17.16 5.84 12.57
CA ALA A 62 -17.85 5.58 11.31
C ALA A 62 -17.70 4.15 10.80
N THR A 63 -16.57 3.48 11.09
CA THR A 63 -16.36 2.05 10.80
C THR A 63 -17.47 1.16 11.37
N PHE A 64 -18.09 1.56 12.49
CA PHE A 64 -19.10 0.75 13.19
C PHE A 64 -20.56 1.23 13.02
N ARG A 65 -20.80 2.39 12.39
CA ARG A 65 -22.15 2.98 12.25
C ARG A 65 -22.32 3.59 10.85
N THR A 66 -22.92 2.86 9.92
CA THR A 66 -23.15 3.26 8.51
C THR A 66 -23.73 4.67 8.36
N ARG A 67 -24.70 5.05 9.21
CA ARG A 67 -25.32 6.39 9.21
C ARG A 67 -24.34 7.57 9.34
N TRP A 68 -23.16 7.35 9.93
CA TRP A 68 -22.13 8.39 10.12
C TRP A 68 -20.98 8.27 9.13
N GLN A 69 -21.00 7.28 8.24
CA GLN A 69 -19.90 7.03 7.31
C GLN A 69 -19.62 8.23 6.42
N ARG A 70 -20.66 8.84 5.84
CA ARG A 70 -20.49 10.05 5.01
C ARG A 70 -19.87 11.22 5.75
N VAL A 71 -20.28 11.45 7.01
CA VAL A 71 -19.72 12.54 7.83
C VAL A 71 -18.25 12.28 8.11
N ALA A 72 -17.86 11.05 8.46
CA ALA A 72 -16.46 10.72 8.65
C ALA A 72 -15.64 10.83 7.37
N LEU A 73 -16.18 10.44 6.21
CA LEU A 73 -15.52 10.63 4.91
C LEU A 73 -15.33 12.12 4.59
N LEU A 74 -16.34 12.97 4.88
CA LEU A 74 -16.25 14.43 4.71
C LEU A 74 -15.20 15.07 5.62
N ILE A 75 -14.87 14.46 6.76
CA ILE A 75 -13.81 14.92 7.66
C ILE A 75 -12.45 14.36 7.24
N ALA A 76 -12.39 13.07 6.90
CA ALA A 76 -11.15 12.39 6.55
C ALA A 76 -10.58 12.86 5.21
N LEU A 77 -11.42 13.09 4.20
CA LEU A 77 -10.97 13.45 2.86
C LEU A 77 -10.22 14.81 2.82
N PRO A 78 -10.70 15.92 3.41
CA PRO A 78 -9.94 17.17 3.46
C PRO A 78 -8.58 17.02 4.14
N LEU A 79 -8.49 16.21 5.18
CA LEU A 79 -7.21 15.96 5.88
C LEU A 79 -6.26 15.14 5.03
N GLN A 80 -6.75 14.13 4.33
CA GLN A 80 -5.96 13.36 3.37
C GLN A 80 -5.47 14.26 2.23
N VAL A 81 -6.34 15.13 1.69
CA VAL A 81 -5.97 16.11 0.65
C VAL A 81 -4.92 17.09 1.16
N TYR A 82 -5.05 17.57 2.40
CA TYR A 82 -4.05 18.44 3.02
C TYR A 82 -2.69 17.73 3.14
N GLN A 83 -2.65 16.45 3.53
CA GLN A 83 -1.41 15.67 3.59
C GLN A 83 -0.76 15.49 2.20
N VAL A 84 -1.57 15.27 1.18
CA VAL A 84 -1.09 15.22 -0.22
C VAL A 84 -0.52 16.56 -0.64
N TYR A 85 -1.19 17.67 -0.29
CA TYR A 85 -0.72 19.02 -0.58
C TYR A 85 0.60 19.34 0.12
N GLU A 86 0.72 19.03 1.41
CA GLU A 86 1.93 19.29 2.21
C GLU A 86 3.15 18.54 1.66
N LYS A 87 2.97 17.30 1.22
CA LYS A 87 4.05 16.45 0.70
C LYS A 87 4.36 16.72 -0.77
N PHE A 88 3.60 17.56 -1.46
CA PHE A 88 3.83 17.84 -2.86
C PHE A 88 5.17 18.56 -3.08
N PRO A 89 6.01 18.16 -4.05
CA PRO A 89 5.79 17.15 -5.10
C PRO A 89 6.20 15.71 -4.75
N ALA A 90 6.74 15.46 -3.56
CA ALA A 90 7.23 14.16 -3.10
C ALA A 90 6.14 13.27 -2.47
N VAL A 91 4.93 13.29 -3.02
CA VAL A 91 3.79 12.52 -2.49
C VAL A 91 3.98 11.03 -2.78
N ALA A 92 3.91 10.19 -1.74
CA ALA A 92 3.94 8.75 -1.91
C ALA A 92 2.69 8.24 -2.64
N ASN A 93 2.86 7.26 -3.54
CA ASN A 93 1.78 6.73 -4.38
C ASN A 93 0.56 6.24 -3.58
N HIS A 94 0.78 5.63 -2.40
CA HIS A 94 -0.33 5.14 -1.58
C HIS A 94 -1.24 6.25 -1.04
N LEU A 95 -0.73 7.47 -0.80
CA LEU A 95 -1.56 8.59 -0.35
C LEU A 95 -2.53 9.05 -1.44
N TRP A 96 -2.10 9.01 -2.71
CA TRP A 96 -3.00 9.24 -3.85
C TRP A 96 -4.07 8.17 -3.95
N VAL A 97 -3.68 6.89 -3.81
CA VAL A 97 -4.63 5.76 -3.83
C VAL A 97 -5.66 5.88 -2.71
N GLU A 98 -5.24 6.18 -1.48
CA GLU A 98 -6.13 6.44 -0.35
C GLU A 98 -7.11 7.57 -0.66
N THR A 99 -6.62 8.70 -1.16
CA THR A 99 -7.43 9.88 -1.49
C THR A 99 -8.49 9.54 -2.53
N LEU A 100 -8.10 8.83 -3.59
CA LEU A 100 -8.99 8.42 -4.68
C LEU A 100 -10.04 7.42 -4.21
N LEU A 101 -9.68 6.45 -3.36
CA LEU A 101 -10.63 5.52 -2.77
C LEU A 101 -11.61 6.20 -1.82
N LEU A 102 -11.14 7.14 -0.99
CA LEU A 102 -11.98 7.95 -0.11
C LEU A 102 -12.98 8.80 -0.89
N LEU A 103 -12.50 9.48 -1.95
CA LEU A 103 -13.34 10.26 -2.83
C LEU A 103 -14.40 9.37 -3.51
N ALA A 104 -14.00 8.21 -4.03
CA ALA A 104 -14.94 7.27 -4.63
C ALA A 104 -15.97 6.78 -3.61
N LEU A 105 -15.58 6.47 -2.38
CA LEU A 105 -16.51 6.08 -1.31
C LEU A 105 -17.47 7.20 -0.91
N LEU A 106 -17.02 8.46 -0.96
CA LEU A 106 -17.85 9.61 -0.64
C LEU A 106 -18.91 9.86 -1.73
N LEU A 107 -18.52 9.70 -3.00
CA LEU A 107 -19.37 9.98 -4.16
C LEU A 107 -20.41 8.89 -4.42
N VAL A 108 -20.05 7.63 -4.18
CA VAL A 108 -20.92 6.47 -4.38
C VAL A 108 -21.95 6.39 -3.23
N ALA A 109 -23.25 6.33 -3.53
CA ALA A 109 -24.28 6.21 -2.50
C ALA A 109 -24.42 4.78 -1.96
N GLU A 110 -25.27 4.61 -0.94
CA GLU A 110 -25.57 3.29 -0.41
C GLU A 110 -26.61 2.62 -1.33
N GLY A 111 -26.19 1.61 -2.09
CA GLY A 111 -27.03 0.82 -3.00
C GLY A 111 -26.23 -0.19 -3.83
N ASP A 112 -26.93 -1.15 -4.44
CA ASP A 112 -26.30 -2.28 -5.14
C ASP A 112 -25.53 -1.85 -6.41
N ASP A 113 -26.14 -1.00 -7.25
CA ASP A 113 -25.50 -0.47 -8.47
C ASP A 113 -24.23 0.32 -8.15
N ASP A 114 -24.29 1.06 -7.05
CA ASP A 114 -23.21 1.89 -6.52
C ASP A 114 -22.06 1.04 -5.96
N ASN A 115 -22.36 -0.07 -5.28
CA ASN A 115 -21.36 -1.04 -4.85
C ASN A 115 -20.62 -1.65 -6.06
N VAL A 116 -21.34 -1.95 -7.15
CA VAL A 116 -20.71 -2.44 -8.39
C VAL A 116 -19.77 -1.39 -8.97
N LEU A 117 -20.19 -0.12 -9.04
CA LEU A 117 -19.37 0.97 -9.55
C LEU A 117 -18.09 1.17 -8.71
N TYR A 118 -18.22 1.21 -7.39
CA TYR A 118 -17.06 1.33 -6.49
C TYR A 118 -16.06 0.18 -6.65
N ARG A 119 -16.56 -1.05 -6.77
CA ARG A 119 -15.72 -2.22 -7.01
C ARG A 119 -14.99 -2.13 -8.35
N GLN A 120 -15.68 -1.73 -9.41
CA GLN A 120 -15.06 -1.54 -10.73
C GLN A 120 -13.99 -0.44 -10.69
N PHE A 121 -14.28 0.68 -10.02
CA PHE A 121 -13.32 1.74 -9.78
C PHE A 121 -12.06 1.22 -9.09
N ALA A 122 -12.21 0.49 -7.98
CA ALA A 122 -11.07 -0.07 -7.26
C ALA A 122 -10.25 -1.07 -8.10
N CYS A 123 -10.92 -1.92 -8.90
CA CYS A 123 -10.23 -2.80 -9.85
C CYS A 123 -9.38 -1.99 -10.85
N TRP A 124 -9.95 -0.96 -11.47
CA TRP A 124 -9.23 -0.11 -12.41
C TRP A 124 -8.10 0.66 -11.73
N LEU A 125 -8.32 1.17 -10.52
CA LEU A 125 -7.30 1.87 -9.74
C LEU A 125 -6.10 0.95 -9.49
N ALA A 126 -6.32 -0.30 -9.07
CA ALA A 126 -5.23 -1.27 -8.90
C ALA A 126 -4.44 -1.49 -10.20
N VAL A 127 -5.13 -1.68 -11.32
CA VAL A 127 -4.47 -1.87 -12.63
C VAL A 127 -3.62 -0.65 -12.98
N ILE A 128 -4.19 0.55 -12.87
CA ILE A 128 -3.50 1.81 -13.18
C ILE A 128 -2.27 1.96 -12.30
N VAL A 129 -2.41 1.72 -11.00
CA VAL A 129 -1.35 1.91 -10.03
C VAL A 129 -0.20 0.91 -10.25
N PHE A 130 -0.49 -0.38 -10.42
CA PHE A 130 0.56 -1.37 -10.73
C PHE A 130 1.26 -1.05 -12.05
N PHE A 131 0.50 -0.74 -13.10
CA PHE A 131 1.05 -0.42 -14.41
C PHE A 131 1.93 0.83 -14.36
N TYR A 132 1.42 1.91 -13.77
CA TYR A 132 2.12 3.18 -13.69
C TYR A 132 3.34 3.11 -12.75
N SER A 133 3.24 2.41 -11.62
CA SER A 133 4.36 2.16 -10.71
C SER A 133 5.51 1.45 -11.42
N GLY A 134 5.20 0.40 -12.21
CA GLY A 134 6.21 -0.32 -12.98
C GLY A 134 6.76 0.52 -14.15
N LEU A 135 5.88 1.22 -14.89
CA LEU A 135 6.29 2.10 -15.98
C LEU A 135 7.19 3.25 -15.49
N GLN A 136 6.90 3.80 -14.32
CA GLN A 136 7.71 4.83 -13.69
C GLN A 136 9.14 4.30 -13.42
N LYS A 137 9.26 3.11 -12.85
CA LYS A 137 10.57 2.47 -12.59
C LYS A 137 11.33 2.16 -13.88
N PHE A 138 10.62 1.70 -14.91
CA PHE A 138 11.18 1.48 -16.24
C PHE A 138 11.69 2.80 -16.86
N TRP A 139 10.87 3.84 -16.86
CA TRP A 139 11.17 5.11 -17.53
C TRP A 139 12.32 5.88 -16.88
N TYR A 140 12.34 5.96 -15.54
CA TYR A 140 13.45 6.63 -14.84
C TYR A 140 14.76 5.86 -14.92
N GLY A 141 14.74 4.59 -15.32
CA GLY A 141 15.92 3.76 -15.58
C GLY A 141 16.77 3.41 -14.34
N THR A 142 16.45 3.96 -13.17
CA THR A 142 17.18 3.74 -11.91
C THR A 142 17.12 2.29 -11.42
N TYR A 143 16.24 1.46 -11.99
CA TYR A 143 16.16 0.03 -11.73
C TYR A 143 17.02 -0.82 -12.66
N PHE A 144 17.36 -0.36 -13.88
CA PHE A 144 18.16 -1.15 -14.83
C PHE A 144 19.55 -1.44 -14.27
N ASP A 145 20.21 -0.40 -13.78
CA ASP A 145 21.52 -0.47 -13.11
C ASP A 145 21.39 -0.72 -11.59
N GLY A 146 20.17 -0.96 -11.10
CA GLY A 146 19.86 -1.17 -9.69
C GLY A 146 20.24 -0.01 -8.75
N GLN A 147 20.31 1.22 -9.24
CA GLN A 147 20.77 2.38 -8.47
C GLN A 147 19.85 2.77 -7.33
N TYR A 148 18.54 2.66 -7.55
CA TYR A 148 17.53 2.98 -6.53
C TYR A 148 17.70 2.12 -5.27
N LEU A 149 17.69 0.79 -5.44
CA LEU A 149 17.83 -0.14 -4.31
C LEU A 149 19.24 -0.12 -3.71
N ALA A 150 20.28 0.15 -4.49
CA ALA A 150 21.65 0.29 -3.98
C ALA A 150 21.75 1.49 -3.03
N THR A 151 21.05 2.58 -3.36
CA THR A 151 20.94 3.75 -2.48
C THR A 151 20.19 3.41 -1.19
N LYS A 152 19.11 2.62 -1.27
CA LYS A 152 18.37 2.14 -0.09
C LYS A 152 19.21 1.20 0.79
N ILE A 153 20.02 0.32 0.20
CA ILE A 153 20.99 -0.54 0.90
C ILE A 153 22.05 0.32 1.62
N ALA A 154 22.59 1.35 0.97
CA ALA A 154 23.54 2.25 1.61
C ALA A 154 22.94 2.94 2.85
N LEU A 155 21.69 3.40 2.74
CA LEU A 155 21.02 4.16 3.79
C LEU A 155 20.44 3.31 4.93
N PHE A 156 19.89 2.15 4.64
CA PHE A 156 18.99 1.47 5.56
C PHE A 156 19.43 0.05 5.87
N GLU A 157 19.55 -0.25 7.16
CA GLU A 157 20.03 -1.54 7.64
C GLU A 157 19.14 -2.71 7.21
N HIS A 158 17.82 -2.56 7.30
CA HIS A 158 16.90 -3.62 6.94
C HIS A 158 16.96 -3.98 5.44
N TYR A 159 17.23 -3.01 4.57
CA TYR A 159 17.56 -3.28 3.16
C TYR A 159 18.88 -4.05 3.04
N ARG A 160 19.94 -3.67 3.78
CA ARG A 160 21.22 -4.40 3.76
C ARG A 160 21.06 -5.85 4.19
N VAL A 161 20.39 -6.09 5.31
CA VAL A 161 20.19 -7.44 5.86
C VAL A 161 19.47 -8.33 4.85
N PHE A 162 18.42 -7.82 4.20
CA PHE A 162 17.71 -8.56 3.17
C PHE A 162 18.58 -8.81 1.93
N PHE A 163 19.27 -7.78 1.43
CA PHE A 163 20.04 -7.88 0.19
C PHE A 163 21.42 -8.53 0.35
N ALA A 164 21.91 -8.78 1.57
CA ALA A 164 23.15 -9.52 1.83
C ALA A 164 23.19 -10.92 1.22
N TRP A 165 22.01 -11.49 0.90
CA TRP A 165 21.86 -12.78 0.22
C TRP A 165 22.11 -12.71 -1.29
N PHE A 166 22.01 -11.51 -1.89
CA PHE A 166 22.06 -11.29 -3.33
C PHE A 166 23.21 -10.38 -3.77
N VAL A 167 23.78 -9.61 -2.84
CA VAL A 167 24.82 -8.61 -3.07
C VAL A 167 26.12 -9.06 -2.38
N PRO A 168 27.26 -9.05 -3.09
CA PRO A 168 28.56 -9.33 -2.49
C PRO A 168 28.85 -8.43 -1.29
N ALA A 169 29.49 -8.97 -0.26
CA ALA A 169 29.82 -8.22 0.96
C ALA A 169 30.70 -6.98 0.67
N GLU A 170 31.59 -7.07 -0.32
CA GLU A 170 32.44 -5.97 -0.78
C GLU A 170 31.63 -4.80 -1.36
N ASP A 171 30.55 -5.09 -2.10
CA ASP A 171 29.65 -4.07 -2.63
C ASP A 171 28.86 -3.40 -1.51
N ILE A 172 28.41 -4.16 -0.51
CA ILE A 172 27.73 -3.60 0.66
C ILE A 172 28.69 -2.69 1.44
N ALA A 173 29.92 -3.14 1.70
CA ALA A 173 30.92 -2.36 2.40
C ALA A 173 31.26 -1.07 1.64
N ARG A 174 31.40 -1.14 0.30
CA ARG A 174 31.59 0.03 -0.55
C ARG A 174 30.41 0.99 -0.47
N LEU A 175 29.17 0.51 -0.56
CA LEU A 175 27.98 1.35 -0.45
C LEU A 175 27.86 2.02 0.92
N GLN A 176 28.24 1.33 2.01
CA GLN A 176 28.26 1.90 3.35
C GLN A 176 29.33 2.98 3.52
N SER A 177 30.44 2.91 2.78
CA SER A 177 31.48 3.94 2.80
C SER A 177 30.98 5.31 2.31
N TYR A 178 29.85 5.34 1.60
CA TYR A 178 29.19 6.57 1.13
C TYR A 178 28.28 7.21 2.18
N ALA A 179 28.12 6.64 3.38
CA ALA A 179 27.27 7.19 4.43
C ALA A 179 28.05 8.14 5.37
N PRO A 180 27.53 9.35 5.68
CA PRO A 180 26.26 9.91 5.24
C PRO A 180 26.29 10.35 3.77
N LEU A 181 25.16 10.18 3.05
CA LEU A 181 25.08 10.53 1.63
C LEU A 181 25.42 11.99 1.37
N TYR A 182 26.53 12.26 0.70
CA TYR A 182 26.86 13.57 0.16
C TYR A 182 26.35 13.71 -1.28
N ALA A 183 26.00 14.93 -1.70
CA ALA A 183 25.72 15.20 -3.10
C ALA A 183 26.92 14.77 -3.96
N GLY A 184 26.70 13.88 -4.93
CA GLY A 184 27.76 13.33 -5.77
C GLY A 184 28.44 12.06 -5.24
N ALA A 185 28.03 11.48 -4.11
CA ALA A 185 28.61 10.24 -3.56
C ALA A 185 28.41 8.97 -4.44
N GLY A 186 27.66 9.09 -5.54
CA GLY A 186 27.44 8.02 -6.50
C GLY A 186 28.62 7.81 -7.48
N PRO A 187 28.50 6.85 -8.40
CA PRO A 187 27.27 6.12 -8.72
C PRO A 187 26.98 4.99 -7.72
N PHE A 188 25.74 4.94 -7.22
CA PHE A 188 25.22 3.80 -6.46
C PHE A 188 24.93 2.68 -7.44
N ARG A 189 25.91 1.83 -7.76
CA ARG A 189 25.75 0.70 -8.68
C ARG A 189 26.22 -0.58 -8.01
N ILE A 190 25.62 -1.70 -8.38
CA ILE A 190 26.04 -3.05 -8.02
C ILE A 190 26.02 -3.86 -9.31
N GLU A 191 27.13 -4.48 -9.66
CA GLU A 191 27.27 -5.21 -10.94
C GLU A 191 26.85 -6.68 -10.84
N SER A 192 26.62 -7.18 -9.62
CA SER A 192 26.20 -8.55 -9.38
C SER A 192 24.92 -8.91 -10.15
N LEU A 193 24.99 -9.96 -10.99
CA LEU A 193 23.86 -10.40 -11.81
C LEU A 193 22.65 -10.80 -10.97
N SER A 194 22.85 -11.48 -9.84
CA SER A 194 21.75 -11.88 -8.95
C SER A 194 20.99 -10.67 -8.42
N TYR A 195 21.72 -9.62 -8.05
CA TYR A 195 21.13 -8.36 -7.62
C TYR A 195 20.34 -7.69 -8.75
N LEU A 196 20.96 -7.53 -9.93
CA LEU A 196 20.32 -6.88 -11.07
C LEU A 196 19.04 -7.61 -11.52
N VAL A 197 19.04 -8.95 -11.49
CA VAL A 197 17.84 -9.75 -11.76
C VAL A 197 16.74 -9.44 -10.75
N VAL A 198 17.03 -9.50 -9.45
CA VAL A 198 16.03 -9.24 -8.40
C VAL A 198 15.45 -7.83 -8.52
N VAL A 199 16.29 -6.82 -8.76
CA VAL A 199 15.83 -5.43 -8.88
C VAL A 199 14.95 -5.24 -10.10
N ASN A 200 15.34 -5.76 -11.26
CA ASN A 200 14.56 -5.62 -12.49
C ASN A 200 13.25 -6.41 -12.45
N LEU A 201 13.20 -7.53 -11.73
CA LEU A 201 11.96 -8.29 -11.54
C LEU A 201 10.86 -7.45 -10.88
N VAL A 202 11.17 -6.47 -10.04
CA VAL A 202 10.16 -5.62 -9.37
C VAL A 202 9.27 -4.91 -10.38
N TRP A 203 9.84 -4.13 -11.29
CA TRP A 203 9.04 -3.36 -12.25
C TRP A 203 8.40 -4.26 -13.32
N ILE A 204 9.09 -5.34 -13.72
CA ILE A 204 8.55 -6.31 -14.68
C ILE A 204 7.29 -6.96 -14.09
N THR A 205 7.36 -7.42 -12.85
CA THR A 205 6.23 -8.08 -12.19
C THR A 205 5.08 -7.13 -11.92
N GLU A 206 5.32 -5.85 -11.61
CA GLU A 206 4.28 -4.82 -11.51
C GLU A 206 3.51 -4.63 -12.82
N ILE A 207 4.22 -4.47 -13.95
CA ILE A 207 3.60 -4.32 -15.28
C ILE A 207 2.85 -5.60 -15.67
N VAL A 208 3.49 -6.76 -15.50
CA VAL A 208 2.89 -8.07 -15.83
C VAL A 208 1.64 -8.32 -14.99
N ALA A 209 1.67 -8.02 -13.68
CA ALA A 209 0.50 -8.15 -12.82
C ALA A 209 -0.66 -7.29 -13.34
N ALA A 210 -0.40 -6.02 -13.67
CA ALA A 210 -1.43 -5.12 -14.22
C ALA A 210 -2.04 -5.65 -15.52
N LEU A 211 -1.21 -6.12 -16.47
CA LEU A 211 -1.68 -6.67 -17.73
C LEU A 211 -2.51 -7.95 -17.53
N LEU A 212 -2.09 -8.83 -16.61
CA LEU A 212 -2.83 -10.06 -16.29
C LEU A 212 -4.17 -9.77 -15.58
N LEU A 213 -4.28 -8.68 -14.82
CA LEU A 213 -5.52 -8.26 -14.15
C LEU A 213 -6.60 -7.76 -15.15
N LEU A 214 -6.21 -7.25 -16.32
CA LEU A 214 -7.15 -6.79 -17.34
C LEU A 214 -8.05 -7.93 -17.84
N PHE A 215 -7.47 -9.10 -18.13
CA PHE A 215 -8.19 -10.21 -18.75
C PHE A 215 -8.76 -11.18 -17.73
N ARG A 216 -10.07 -11.48 -17.85
CA ARG A 216 -10.80 -12.36 -16.93
C ARG A 216 -10.12 -13.73 -16.70
N ARG A 217 -9.50 -14.30 -17.75
CA ARG A 217 -8.85 -15.63 -17.68
C ARG A 217 -7.53 -15.62 -16.90
N THR A 218 -6.84 -14.49 -16.84
CA THR A 218 -5.51 -14.37 -16.22
C THR A 218 -5.53 -13.62 -14.89
N ARG A 219 -6.68 -13.07 -14.47
CA ARG A 219 -6.84 -12.30 -13.23
C ARG A 219 -6.29 -12.98 -11.99
N PHE A 220 -6.48 -14.30 -11.86
CA PHE A 220 -5.93 -15.04 -10.74
C PHE A 220 -4.41 -14.91 -10.65
N TRP A 221 -3.71 -15.08 -11.78
CA TRP A 221 -2.26 -14.92 -11.85
C TRP A 221 -1.84 -13.47 -11.63
N GLY A 222 -2.59 -12.51 -12.15
CA GLY A 222 -2.37 -11.08 -11.87
C GLY A 222 -2.45 -10.75 -10.38
N LEU A 223 -3.42 -11.34 -9.66
CA LEU A 223 -3.51 -11.20 -8.21
C LEU A 223 -2.35 -11.87 -7.48
N VAL A 224 -1.97 -13.09 -7.88
CA VAL A 224 -0.83 -13.79 -7.27
C VAL A 224 0.44 -12.98 -7.43
N PHE A 225 0.76 -12.50 -8.64
CA PHE A 225 1.94 -11.66 -8.87
C PHE A 225 1.86 -10.33 -8.12
N GLY A 226 0.70 -9.67 -8.13
CA GLY A 226 0.50 -8.44 -7.36
C GLY A 226 0.75 -8.64 -5.86
N LEU A 227 0.20 -9.70 -5.27
CA LEU A 227 0.42 -10.03 -3.85
C LEU A 227 1.87 -10.41 -3.55
N LEU A 228 2.55 -11.12 -4.45
CA LEU A 228 3.97 -11.42 -4.29
C LEU A 228 4.85 -10.16 -4.33
N VAL A 229 4.52 -9.20 -5.21
CA VAL A 229 5.20 -7.90 -5.25
C VAL A 229 4.97 -7.14 -3.95
N ILE A 230 3.72 -7.05 -3.49
CA ILE A 230 3.38 -6.38 -2.23
C ILE A 230 4.12 -7.03 -1.05
N LEU A 231 4.13 -8.36 -0.97
CA LEU A 231 4.85 -9.08 0.07
C LEU A 231 6.36 -8.81 0.01
N GLY A 232 6.94 -8.79 -1.19
CA GLY A 232 8.36 -8.45 -1.39
C GLY A 232 8.67 -7.02 -0.94
N ILE A 233 7.83 -6.06 -1.32
CA ILE A 233 7.95 -4.66 -0.86
C ILE A 233 7.83 -4.60 0.66
N GLU A 234 6.88 -5.31 1.27
CA GLU A 234 6.67 -5.29 2.72
C GLU A 234 7.88 -5.86 3.48
N LEU A 235 8.40 -7.00 3.04
CA LEU A 235 9.55 -7.65 3.67
C LEU A 235 10.81 -6.76 3.63
N VAL A 236 10.97 -5.99 2.56
CA VAL A 236 12.19 -5.21 2.30
C VAL A 236 12.05 -3.75 2.75
N ALA A 237 10.93 -3.11 2.47
CA ALA A 237 10.68 -1.70 2.74
C ALA A 237 9.98 -1.45 4.08
N ARG A 238 9.39 -2.50 4.69
CA ARG A 238 8.57 -2.41 5.91
C ARG A 238 7.44 -1.36 5.81
N GLU A 239 6.88 -1.21 4.61
CA GLU A 239 5.82 -0.25 4.31
C GLU A 239 4.41 -0.83 4.57
N VAL A 240 4.16 -1.21 5.82
CA VAL A 240 2.92 -1.88 6.29
C VAL A 240 1.64 -1.29 5.71
N PHE A 241 1.56 0.03 5.74
CA PHE A 241 0.40 0.78 5.28
C PHE A 241 0.17 0.61 3.77
N PHE A 242 1.25 0.62 2.98
CA PHE A 242 1.16 0.34 1.56
C PHE A 242 0.62 -1.08 1.32
N GLY A 243 1.15 -2.08 2.03
CA GLY A 243 0.75 -3.47 1.82
C GLY A 243 -0.74 -3.70 2.07
N VAL A 244 -1.28 -3.17 3.18
CA VAL A 244 -2.68 -3.37 3.56
C VAL A 244 -3.65 -2.65 2.63
N LEU A 245 -3.32 -1.42 2.23
CA LEU A 245 -4.09 -0.69 1.24
C LEU A 245 -4.21 -1.48 -0.05
N TYR A 246 -3.11 -2.03 -0.54
CA TYR A 246 -3.14 -2.83 -1.76
C TYR A 246 -3.88 -4.15 -1.60
N VAL A 247 -3.73 -4.85 -0.48
CA VAL A 247 -4.54 -6.05 -0.20
C VAL A 247 -6.02 -5.69 -0.25
N ALA A 248 -6.43 -4.56 0.33
CA ALA A 248 -7.82 -4.10 0.28
C ALA A 248 -8.29 -3.83 -1.16
N VAL A 249 -7.46 -3.23 -2.02
CA VAL A 249 -7.80 -3.04 -3.43
C VAL A 249 -7.83 -4.38 -4.19
N CYS A 250 -6.91 -5.31 -3.90
CA CYS A 250 -6.89 -6.64 -4.52
C CYS A 250 -8.14 -7.48 -4.18
N LEU A 251 -8.78 -7.25 -3.02
CA LEU A 251 -10.08 -7.89 -2.70
C LEU A 251 -11.15 -7.62 -3.76
N ALA A 252 -11.07 -6.48 -4.48
CA ALA A 252 -12.02 -6.13 -5.54
C ALA A 252 -12.05 -7.18 -6.66
N PHE A 253 -10.95 -7.89 -6.92
CA PHE A 253 -10.87 -8.91 -7.96
C PHE A 253 -11.29 -10.30 -7.51
N LEU A 254 -11.39 -10.53 -6.20
CA LEU A 254 -11.69 -11.85 -5.64
C LEU A 254 -13.18 -12.17 -5.70
N ARG A 255 -13.50 -13.46 -5.60
CA ARG A 255 -14.86 -13.95 -5.31
C ARG A 255 -15.09 -13.92 -3.81
N ARG A 256 -16.36 -13.97 -3.38
CA ARG A 256 -16.75 -14.01 -1.96
C ARG A 256 -15.96 -15.04 -1.14
N ASP A 257 -15.79 -16.24 -1.68
CA ASP A 257 -15.03 -17.31 -1.01
C ASP A 257 -13.54 -17.00 -0.87
N GLY A 258 -12.94 -16.21 -1.77
CA GLY A 258 -11.56 -15.75 -1.59
C GLY A 258 -11.45 -14.69 -0.51
N VAL A 259 -12.41 -13.76 -0.49
CA VAL A 259 -12.47 -12.65 0.47
C VAL A 259 -12.62 -13.15 1.91
N ARG A 260 -13.48 -14.16 2.16
CA ARG A 260 -13.66 -14.72 3.52
C ARG A 260 -12.37 -15.31 4.11
N TRP A 261 -11.48 -15.83 3.26
CA TRP A 261 -10.20 -16.40 3.70
C TRP A 261 -9.11 -15.33 3.81
N LEU A 262 -9.09 -14.36 2.90
CA LEU A 262 -8.04 -13.36 2.87
C LEU A 262 -8.21 -12.29 3.95
N ILE A 263 -9.45 -11.92 4.32
CA ILE A 263 -9.69 -10.89 5.34
C ILE A 263 -9.06 -11.26 6.69
N PRO A 264 -9.30 -12.44 7.30
CA PRO A 264 -8.70 -12.77 8.58
C PRO A 264 -7.17 -12.71 8.55
N VAL A 265 -6.56 -13.18 7.45
CA VAL A 265 -5.11 -13.12 7.26
C VAL A 265 -4.63 -11.67 7.14
N ALA A 266 -5.29 -10.85 6.31
CA ALA A 266 -4.97 -9.44 6.15
C ALA A 266 -5.14 -8.66 7.46
N THR A 267 -6.22 -8.91 8.20
CA THR A 267 -6.47 -8.29 9.51
C THR A 267 -5.45 -8.74 10.55
N ALA A 268 -5.12 -10.04 10.62
CA ALA A 268 -4.11 -10.54 11.56
C ALA A 268 -2.72 -9.96 11.26
N LEU A 269 -2.32 -9.92 9.99
CA LEU A 269 -1.10 -9.24 9.56
C LEU A 269 -1.14 -7.76 9.92
N TYR A 270 -2.27 -7.08 9.72
CA TYR A 270 -2.40 -5.67 10.05
C TYR A 270 -2.25 -5.40 11.54
N VAL A 271 -2.94 -6.19 12.38
CA VAL A 271 -2.82 -6.10 13.84
C VAL A 271 -1.38 -6.38 14.28
N TYR A 272 -0.78 -7.46 13.79
CA TYR A 272 0.62 -7.79 14.10
C TYR A 272 1.56 -6.62 13.76
N LEU A 273 1.41 -6.03 12.57
CA LEU A 273 2.28 -4.94 12.11
C LEU A 273 2.04 -3.63 12.87
N ILE A 274 0.79 -3.31 13.25
CA ILE A 274 0.51 -2.17 14.15
C ILE A 274 1.16 -2.39 15.52
N LEU A 275 1.06 -3.61 16.07
CA LEU A 275 1.66 -3.94 17.37
C LEU A 275 3.18 -3.87 17.35
N THR A 276 3.82 -4.30 16.25
CA THR A 276 5.28 -4.18 16.09
C THR A 276 5.71 -2.73 15.84
N THR A 277 4.81 -1.90 15.33
CA THR A 277 5.02 -0.47 15.05
C THR A 277 4.99 0.39 16.30
N ILE A 278 4.08 0.11 17.23
CA ILE A 278 3.80 1.00 18.38
C ILE A 278 4.86 0.89 19.51
N GLU A 279 6.03 0.30 19.27
CA GLU A 279 7.06 0.06 20.32
C GLU A 279 6.54 -0.73 21.54
N ALA A 280 5.37 -1.38 21.45
CA ALA A 280 4.81 -2.16 22.56
C ALA A 280 5.63 -3.44 22.86
N PHE A 281 6.62 -3.75 22.02
CA PHE A 281 7.46 -4.93 22.12
C PHE A 281 8.89 -4.62 21.67
N ASP A 282 9.78 -4.27 22.60
CA ASP A 282 11.22 -4.01 22.38
C ASP A 282 11.98 -5.17 21.69
N TRP A 283 11.38 -6.35 21.59
CA TRP A 283 11.97 -7.55 21.01
C TRP A 283 11.55 -7.81 19.55
N LEU A 284 10.63 -7.01 18.99
CA LEU A 284 10.24 -7.09 17.58
C LEU A 284 10.98 -6.02 16.77
N PRO A 285 11.49 -6.34 15.57
CA PRO A 285 12.20 -5.36 14.76
C PRO A 285 11.28 -4.17 14.47
N THR A 286 11.65 -2.98 14.94
CA THR A 286 10.89 -1.75 14.74
C THR A 286 10.73 -1.47 13.24
N PRO A 287 9.50 -1.35 12.72
CA PRO A 287 9.27 -0.87 11.36
C PRO A 287 9.66 0.61 11.28
N VAL A 288 10.40 0.97 10.24
CA VAL A 288 10.89 2.33 10.02
C VAL A 288 9.85 3.07 9.18
N PHE A 289 9.24 4.12 9.74
CA PHE A 289 8.35 5.00 8.98
C PHE A 289 9.15 6.12 8.36
N TYR A 290 9.10 6.22 7.03
CA TYR A 290 9.54 7.42 6.34
C TYR A 290 8.43 8.47 6.39
N PRO A 291 8.72 9.71 6.79
CA PRO A 291 7.77 10.81 6.65
C PRO A 291 7.38 11.03 5.18
#